data_AF-A0A962FGL8-F1
#
_entry.id   AF-A0A962FGL8-F1
#
_cell.length_a   1.000
_cell.length_b   1.000
_cell.length_c   1.000
_cell.angle_alpha   90.00
_cell.angle_beta   90.00
_cell.angle_gamma   90.00
#
_symmetry.space_group_name_H-M   'P 1'
#
loop_
_entity.id
_entity.type
_entity.pdbx_description
1 polymer ?
#
loop_
_entity_poly.entity_id
_entity_poly.type
_entity_poly.pdbx_seq_one_letter_code
_entity_poly.pdbx_strand_id
1 'polypeptide(L)'
;NERSTAINPGEAVEEKVSLSDRFGLWLGFHKCSQDEFLAMVFGYCDHFGLDESRKKIEAEALEWATTRGSRSGRTAWQYIQDLAGRLGKKTG
;
A
#
# COMPACT_ATOMS: atom_id res chain seq x y z
N ASN A 1 -37.83 36.42 -9.65
CA ASN A 1 -37.37 36.18 -8.27
C ASN A 1 -36.78 34.79 -8.20
N GLU A 2 -35.49 34.59 -8.50
CA GLU A 2 -34.34 34.88 -7.60
C GLU A 2 -34.44 34.08 -6.29
N ARG A 3 -33.50 33.25 -5.83
CA ARG A 3 -32.16 32.80 -6.26
C ARG A 3 -31.88 31.48 -5.50
N SER A 4 -31.16 30.58 -6.16
CA SER A 4 -30.19 29.61 -5.64
C SER A 4 -30.27 29.22 -4.15
N THR A 5 -30.62 27.96 -3.89
CA THR A 5 -30.14 27.23 -2.71
C THR A 5 -28.62 27.14 -2.80
N ALA A 6 -27.94 28.18 -2.34
CA ALA A 6 -26.50 28.18 -2.17
C ALA A 6 -26.18 27.19 -1.06
N ILE A 7 -25.77 25.98 -1.42
CA ILE A 7 -25.00 25.13 -0.51
C ILE A 7 -23.74 25.94 -0.23
N ASN A 8 -23.66 26.52 0.97
CA ASN A 8 -22.48 27.25 1.38
C ASN A 8 -21.33 26.23 1.53
N PRO A 9 -20.26 26.32 0.72
CA PRO A 9 -19.16 25.35 0.78
C PRO A 9 -18.42 25.34 2.14
N GLY A 10 -18.71 26.30 3.04
CA GLY A 10 -18.23 26.33 4.43
C GLY A 10 -18.91 25.34 5.37
N GLU A 11 -20.23 25.12 5.24
CA GLU A 11 -20.99 24.22 6.16
C GLU A 11 -20.52 22.77 6.04
N ALA A 12 -20.21 22.32 4.82
CA ALA A 12 -19.71 20.97 4.56
C ALA A 12 -18.25 20.73 5.04
N VAL A 13 -17.47 21.80 5.23
CA VAL A 13 -16.11 21.75 5.79
C VAL A 13 -16.17 21.76 7.32
N GLU A 14 -17.01 22.60 7.91
CA GLU A 14 -17.20 22.66 9.37
C GLU A 14 -17.76 21.35 9.95
N GLU A 15 -18.68 20.67 9.27
CA GLU A 15 -19.16 19.35 9.75
C GLU A 15 -18.04 18.29 9.75
N LYS A 16 -17.17 18.27 8.73
CA LYS A 16 -16.04 17.33 8.64
C LYS A 16 -14.96 17.61 9.68
N VAL A 17 -14.74 18.88 10.01
CA VAL A 17 -13.84 19.29 11.10
C VAL A 17 -14.43 18.91 12.46
N SER A 18 -15.75 19.07 12.65
CA SER A 18 -16.42 18.69 13.91
C SER A 18 -16.35 17.19 14.23
N LEU A 19 -16.28 16.34 13.21
CA LEU A 19 -16.23 14.89 13.36
C LEU A 19 -14.84 14.44 13.85
N SER A 20 -13.76 14.96 13.26
CA SER A 20 -12.39 14.66 13.71
C SER A 20 -12.11 15.17 15.12
N ASP A 21 -12.65 16.35 15.47
CA ASP A 21 -12.48 16.98 16.78
C ASP A 21 -13.26 16.25 17.91
N ARG A 22 -14.40 15.62 17.59
CA ARG A 22 -15.19 14.83 18.55
C ARG A 22 -14.59 13.46 18.88
N PHE A 23 -13.85 12.85 17.94
CA PHE A 23 -13.21 11.56 18.19
C PHE A 23 -11.78 11.68 18.71
N GLY A 24 -11.08 12.78 18.41
CA GLY A 24 -9.72 13.03 18.93
C GLY A 24 -8.67 11.97 18.55
N LEU A 25 -8.96 11.09 17.58
CA LEU A 25 -8.07 10.02 17.16
C LEU A 25 -7.30 10.41 15.91
N TRP A 26 -5.98 10.44 16.01
CA TRP A 26 -5.08 10.61 14.89
C TRP A 26 -4.39 9.28 14.59
N LEU A 27 -4.76 8.61 13.49
CA LEU A 27 -4.11 7.38 13.07
C LEU A 27 -2.85 7.73 12.29
N GLY A 28 -1.69 7.68 12.96
CA GLY A 28 -0.41 7.82 12.30
C GLY A 28 -0.11 6.63 11.40
N PHE A 29 0.43 6.89 10.21
CA PHE A 29 0.96 5.83 9.34
C PHE A 29 2.44 5.63 9.64
N HIS A 30 2.81 4.42 10.05
CA HIS A 30 4.21 4.03 10.22
C HIS A 30 4.85 3.79 8.84
N LYS A 31 6.07 4.28 8.65
CA LYS A 31 6.85 3.98 7.44
C LYS A 31 7.20 2.50 7.44
N CYS A 32 6.89 1.81 6.34
CA CYS A 32 7.33 0.43 6.13
C CYS A 32 8.85 0.41 5.95
N SER A 33 9.53 -0.26 6.88
CA SER A 33 10.98 -0.50 6.83
C SER A 33 11.33 -1.46 5.69
N GLN A 34 12.62 -1.54 5.36
CA GLN A 34 13.10 -2.51 4.39
C GLN A 34 12.84 -3.95 4.85
N ASP A 35 13.09 -4.22 6.13
CA ASP A 35 12.96 -5.56 6.71
C ASP A 35 11.50 -6.00 6.73
N GLU A 36 10.57 -5.12 7.09
CA GLU A 36 9.13 -5.40 7.00
C GLU A 36 8.69 -5.65 5.55
N PHE A 37 9.22 -4.87 4.60
CA PHE A 37 8.94 -5.07 3.18
C PHE A 37 9.43 -6.44 2.69
N LEU A 38 10.67 -6.81 3.02
CA LEU A 38 11.24 -8.11 2.65
C LEU A 38 10.52 -9.26 3.37
N ALA A 39 10.10 -9.07 4.63
CA ALA A 39 9.30 -10.05 5.35
C ALA A 39 7.96 -10.31 4.64
N MET A 40 7.27 -9.28 4.16
CA MET A 40 6.07 -9.46 3.34
C MET A 40 6.36 -10.21 2.04
N VAL A 41 7.43 -9.84 1.32
CA VAL A 41 7.82 -10.49 0.06
C VAL A 41 8.11 -11.97 0.29
N PHE A 42 8.96 -12.32 1.25
CA PHE A 42 9.28 -13.72 1.54
C PHE A 42 8.07 -14.49 2.07
N GLY A 43 7.22 -13.86 2.88
CA GLY A 43 5.96 -14.47 3.32
C GLY A 43 5.07 -14.86 2.14
N TYR A 44 4.96 -14.02 1.12
CA TYR A 44 4.25 -14.37 -0.11
C TYR A 44 4.95 -15.45 -0.93
N CYS A 45 6.28 -15.38 -1.09
CA CYS A 45 7.04 -16.40 -1.80
C CYS A 45 6.84 -17.78 -1.17
N ASP A 46 6.94 -17.86 0.17
CA ASP A 46 6.76 -19.10 0.92
C ASP A 46 5.28 -19.58 0.81
N HIS A 47 4.31 -18.67 0.86
CA HIS A 47 2.88 -19.00 0.73
C HIS A 47 2.50 -19.57 -0.65
N PHE A 48 3.04 -19.02 -1.74
CA PHE A 48 2.72 -19.44 -3.11
C PHE A 48 3.72 -20.43 -3.71
N GLY A 49 4.74 -20.85 -2.96
CA GLY A 49 5.79 -21.74 -3.44
C GLY A 49 6.54 -21.15 -4.65
N LEU A 50 6.97 -19.90 -4.53
CA LEU A 50 7.78 -19.20 -5.53
C LEU A 50 9.26 -19.56 -5.29
N ASP A 51 9.68 -20.66 -5.93
CA ASP A 51 10.99 -21.26 -5.72
C ASP A 51 12.09 -20.53 -6.52
N GLU A 52 12.66 -19.49 -5.90
CA GLU A 52 13.83 -18.79 -6.41
C GLU A 52 14.78 -18.41 -5.27
N SER A 53 16.04 -18.10 -5.59
CA SER A 53 17.04 -17.73 -4.59
C SER A 53 16.59 -16.51 -3.80
N ARG A 54 16.53 -16.61 -2.46
CA ARG A 54 16.18 -15.49 -1.57
C ARG A 54 17.03 -14.25 -1.81
N LYS A 55 18.33 -14.42 -2.11
CA LYS A 55 19.24 -13.32 -2.43
C LYS A 55 18.84 -12.60 -3.73
N LYS A 56 18.38 -13.35 -4.73
CA LYS A 56 17.90 -12.79 -6.00
C LYS A 56 16.57 -12.06 -5.79
N ILE A 57 15.63 -12.70 -5.09
CA ILE A 57 14.34 -12.11 -4.72
C ILE A 57 14.54 -10.80 -3.95
N GLU A 58 15.45 -10.78 -2.97
CA GLU A 58 15.76 -9.58 -2.20
C GLU A 58 16.24 -8.43 -3.10
N ALA A 59 17.27 -8.68 -3.91
CA ALA A 59 17.83 -7.66 -4.79
C ALA A 59 16.76 -7.10 -5.75
N GLU A 60 16.00 -7.98 -6.40
CA GLU A 60 14.95 -7.57 -7.34
C GLU A 60 13.79 -6.85 -6.64
N ALA A 61 13.35 -7.30 -5.48
CA ALA A 61 12.26 -6.67 -4.74
C ALA A 61 12.65 -5.26 -4.27
N LEU A 62 13.91 -5.06 -3.84
CA LEU A 62 14.41 -3.75 -3.45
C LEU A 62 14.55 -2.80 -4.64
N GLU A 63 15.01 -3.30 -5.78
CA GLU A 63 15.04 -2.54 -7.04
C GLU A 63 13.62 -2.15 -7.49
N TRP A 64 12.69 -3.10 -7.43
CA TRP A 64 11.28 -2.90 -7.74
C TRP A 64 10.65 -1.80 -6.86
N ALA A 65 10.85 -1.88 -5.54
CA ALA A 65 10.36 -0.87 -4.61
C ALA A 65 10.96 0.52 -4.86
N THR A 66 12.25 0.57 -5.21
CA THR A 66 12.94 1.82 -5.55
C THR A 66 12.35 2.45 -6.81
N THR A 67 12.12 1.64 -7.85
CA THR A 67 11.53 2.08 -9.12
C THR A 67 10.09 2.60 -8.94
N ARG A 68 9.33 2.01 -8.00
CA ARG A 68 7.96 2.43 -7.65
C ARG A 68 7.91 3.54 -6.60
N GLY A 69 9.06 3.96 -6.06
CA GLY A 69 9.16 5.02 -5.05
C GLY A 69 8.51 4.70 -3.71
N SER A 70 8.22 3.42 -3.40
CA SER A 70 7.57 3.06 -2.14
C SER A 70 7.83 1.62 -1.70
N ARG A 71 7.94 1.44 -0.38
CA ARG A 71 7.86 0.14 0.29
C ARG A 71 6.50 0.06 0.96
N SER A 72 5.68 -0.89 0.51
CA SER A 72 4.34 -1.10 1.04
C SER A 72 3.89 -2.52 0.71
N GLY A 73 2.85 -3.01 1.41
CA GLY A 73 2.24 -4.30 1.09
C GLY A 73 1.70 -4.34 -0.35
N ARG A 74 1.19 -3.21 -0.87
CA ARG A 74 0.75 -3.12 -2.27
C ARG A 74 1.92 -3.30 -3.25
N THR A 75 3.04 -2.63 -3.00
CA THR A 75 4.23 -2.75 -3.85
C THR A 75 4.81 -4.16 -3.80
N ALA A 76 4.83 -4.79 -2.62
CA ALA A 76 5.23 -6.18 -2.45
C ALA A 76 4.33 -7.12 -3.27
N TRP A 77 3.00 -6.94 -3.18
CA TRP A 77 2.04 -7.75 -3.95
C TRP A 77 2.21 -7.61 -5.46
N GLN A 78 2.52 -6.41 -5.96
CA GLN A 78 2.80 -6.21 -7.39
C GLN A 78 4.06 -6.96 -7.84
N TYR A 79 5.13 -6.91 -7.04
CA TYR A 79 6.34 -7.69 -7.32
C TYR A 79 6.06 -9.20 -7.32
N ILE A 80 5.26 -9.68 -6.35
CA ILE A 80 4.90 -11.10 -6.25
C ILE A 80 4.09 -11.59 -7.45
N GLN A 81 3.13 -10.80 -7.94
CA GLN A 81 2.37 -11.16 -9.15
C GLN A 81 3.28 -11.24 -10.38
N ASP A 82 4.22 -10.31 -10.51
CA ASP A 82 5.19 -10.29 -11.60
C ASP A 82 6.14 -11.51 -11.51
N LEU A 83 6.70 -11.78 -10.33
CA LEU A 83 7.53 -12.96 -10.06
C LEU A 83 6.77 -14.27 -10.33
N ALA A 84 5.55 -14.40 -9.84
CA ALA A 84 4.71 -15.57 -10.08
C ALA A 84 4.43 -15.77 -11.57
N GLY A 85 4.15 -14.70 -12.31
CA GLY A 85 3.99 -14.73 -13.76
C GLY A 85 5.25 -15.23 -14.47
N ARG A 86 6.44 -14.74 -14.07
CA ARG A 86 7.74 -15.20 -14.59
C ARG A 86 8.01 -16.68 -14.29
N LEU A 87 7.56 -17.18 -13.13
CA LEU A 87 7.72 -18.57 -12.70
C LEU A 87 6.59 -19.50 -13.15
N GLY A 88 5.57 -18.99 -13.87
CA GLY A 88 4.41 -19.78 -14.30
C GLY A 88 3.53 -20.26 -13.13
N LYS A 89 3.58 -19.59 -11.98
CA LYS A 89 2.80 -19.89 -10.78
C LYS A 89 1.56 -19.00 -10.71
N LYS A 90 0.50 -19.48 -10.05
CA LYS A 90 -0.71 -18.70 -9.79
C LYS A 90 -0.73 -18.22 -8.35
N THR A 91 -1.13 -16.97 -8.15
CA THR A 91 -1.33 -16.36 -6.82
C THR A 91 -2.82 -16.18 -6.47
N GLY A 92 -3.70 -16.79 -7.29
CA GLY A 92 -5.16 -16.78 -7.24
C GLY A 92 -5.73 -17.38 -8.54
#